data_AF-A0A2V7HM04-F1
#
_entry.id   AF-A0A2V7HM04-F1
#
_cell.length_a   1.000
_cell.length_b   1.000
_cell.length_c   1.000
_cell.angle_alpha   90.00
_cell.angle_beta   90.00
_cell.angle_gamma   90.00
#
_symmetry.space_group_name_H-M   'P 1'
#
loop_
_entity.id
_entity.type
_entity.pdbx_description
1 polymer ?
#
loop_
_entity_poly.entity_id
_entity_poly.type
_entity_poly.pdbx_seq_one_letter_code
_entity_poly.pdbx_strand_id
1 'polypeptide(L)'
;MEEAVDADAKNVRVGRQVEGGLEVFDLPLPAVLSAQKGLNEPRYPTLKGIMGAKKKEIKDMKPGDLGLTPAAPQLAVKNLEALPARPPGRIVQGEVKDAVKELVRALREDAKAI
;
A
#
# COMPACT_ATOMS: atom_id res chain seq x y z
N MET A 1 5.80 -13.94 -9.68
CA MET A 1 6.76 -12.82 -9.70
C MET A 1 7.81 -13.19 -8.66
N GLU A 2 9.01 -13.57 -9.10
CA GLU A 2 9.97 -14.33 -8.28
C GLU A 2 10.78 -13.39 -7.38
N GLU A 3 10.18 -13.01 -6.26
CA GLU A 3 10.95 -12.57 -5.10
C GLU A 3 11.63 -13.80 -4.50
N ALA A 4 12.96 -13.82 -4.54
CA ALA A 4 13.73 -14.95 -4.08
C ALA A 4 14.96 -14.46 -3.32
N VAL A 5 15.20 -15.06 -2.17
CA VAL A 5 16.48 -14.99 -1.48
C VAL A 5 17.33 -16.14 -2.02
N ASP A 6 18.61 -15.88 -2.31
CA ASP A 6 19.51 -16.95 -2.75
C ASP A 6 19.72 -18.00 -1.65
N ALA A 7 20.15 -19.21 -2.03
CA ALA A 7 20.31 -20.33 -1.09
C ALA A 7 21.32 -20.02 0.03
N ASP A 8 22.28 -19.14 -0.25
CA ASP A 8 23.33 -18.72 0.68
C ASP A 8 22.92 -17.50 1.55
N ALA A 9 21.72 -16.95 1.36
CA ALA A 9 21.20 -15.75 2.02
C ALA A 9 22.12 -14.50 1.93
N LYS A 10 22.81 -14.34 0.80
CA LYS A 10 23.70 -13.20 0.50
C LYS A 10 23.04 -12.16 -0.40
N ASN A 11 22.12 -12.57 -1.26
CA ASN A 11 21.45 -11.69 -2.20
C ASN A 11 19.95 -11.93 -2.21
N VAL A 12 19.21 -10.88 -2.54
CA VAL A 12 17.77 -10.92 -2.71
C VAL A 12 17.40 -10.33 -4.06
N ARG A 13 16.55 -11.05 -4.80
CA ARG A 13 15.89 -10.57 -6.00
C ARG A 13 14.53 -10.02 -5.63
N VAL A 14 14.24 -8.79 -6.04
CA VAL A 14 12.98 -8.09 -5.72
C VAL A 14 12.38 -7.41 -6.95
N GLY A 15 11.05 -7.38 -7.02
CA GLY A 15 10.31 -6.60 -8.00
C GLY A 15 9.78 -5.29 -7.40
N ARG A 16 9.89 -4.19 -8.13
CA ARG A 16 9.24 -2.91 -7.79
C ARG A 16 8.25 -2.54 -8.87
N GLN A 17 6.98 -2.42 -8.49
CA GLN A 17 5.95 -1.96 -9.40
C GLN A 17 6.08 -0.46 -9.66
N VAL A 18 6.06 -0.07 -10.93
CA VAL A 18 6.11 1.33 -11.38
C VAL A 18 5.01 1.57 -12.42
N GLU A 19 4.74 2.84 -12.72
CA GLU A 19 3.81 3.17 -13.80
C GLU A 19 4.32 2.59 -15.13
N GLY A 20 3.51 1.73 -15.75
CA GLY A 20 3.84 1.09 -17.03
C GLY A 20 4.67 -0.19 -16.95
N GLY A 21 5.03 -0.70 -15.76
CA GLY A 21 5.76 -1.97 -15.68
C GLY A 21 6.26 -2.42 -14.31
N LEU A 22 7.26 -3.32 -14.35
CA LEU A 22 7.93 -3.90 -13.20
C LEU A 22 9.44 -3.77 -13.39
N GLU A 23 10.12 -3.19 -12.40
CA GLU A 23 11.58 -3.21 -12.32
C GLU A 23 12.02 -4.41 -11.47
N VAL A 24 13.12 -5.06 -11.88
CA VAL A 24 13.70 -6.18 -11.14
C VAL A 24 15.09 -5.79 -10.65
N PHE A 25 15.35 -5.97 -9.37
CA PHE A 25 16.62 -5.66 -8.72
C PHE A 25 17.22 -6.91 -8.10
N ASP A 26 18.54 -7.04 -8.20
CA ASP A 26 19.35 -7.98 -7.42
C ASP A 26 20.18 -7.16 -6.41
N LEU A 27 19.99 -7.39 -5.12
CA LEU A 27 20.58 -6.60 -4.04
C LEU A 27 21.34 -7.49 -3.06
N PRO A 28 22.53 -7.06 -2.58
CA PRO A 28 23.23 -7.76 -1.50
C PRO A 28 22.52 -7.53 -0.15
N LEU A 29 22.56 -8.52 0.73
CA LEU A 29 22.08 -8.45 2.11
C LEU A 29 23.22 -7.98 3.06
N PRO A 30 22.92 -7.23 4.12
CA PRO A 30 21.58 -6.84 4.60
C PRO A 30 20.97 -5.68 3.80
N ALA A 31 19.67 -5.80 3.50
CA ALA A 31 18.91 -4.78 2.79
C ALA A 31 17.59 -4.45 3.51
N VAL A 32 17.07 -3.24 3.30
CA VAL A 32 15.77 -2.80 3.81
C VAL A 32 14.81 -2.70 2.63
N LEU A 33 13.67 -3.36 2.76
CA LEU A 33 12.64 -3.46 1.71
C LEU A 33 11.29 -3.07 2.31
N SER A 34 10.47 -2.35 1.55
CA SER A 34 9.06 -2.13 1.88
C SER A 34 8.18 -3.07 1.08
N ALA A 35 7.11 -3.57 1.71
CA ALA A 35 6.13 -4.46 1.08
C ALA A 35 4.86 -3.67 0.74
N GLN A 36 4.40 -3.76 -0.50
CA GLN A 36 3.14 -3.17 -0.92
C GLN A 36 1.97 -4.15 -0.72
N LYS A 37 0.75 -3.60 -0.58
CA LYS A 37 -0.46 -4.43 -0.53
C LYS A 37 -0.60 -5.19 -1.86
N GLY A 38 -0.85 -6.49 -1.77
CA GLY A 38 -0.95 -7.36 -2.95
C GLY A 38 0.32 -8.17 -3.24
N LEU A 39 1.39 -7.97 -2.46
CA LEU A 39 2.60 -8.78 -2.54
C LEU A 39 2.31 -10.28 -2.37
N ASN A 40 1.44 -10.61 -1.41
CA ASN A 40 1.01 -11.97 -1.12
C ASN A 40 -0.41 -11.97 -0.56
N GLU A 41 -1.01 -13.16 -0.49
CA GLU A 41 -2.23 -13.42 0.26
C GLU A 41 -1.86 -13.92 1.67
N PRO A 42 -2.09 -13.13 2.73
CA PRO A 42 -1.77 -13.55 4.08
C PRO A 42 -2.54 -14.81 4.47
N ARG A 43 -1.82 -15.84 4.90
CA ARG A 43 -2.42 -17.11 5.33
C ARG A 43 -3.33 -16.92 6.55
N TYR A 44 -4.40 -17.71 6.63
CA TYR A 44 -5.22 -17.78 7.84
C TYR A 44 -4.42 -18.35 9.02
N PRO A 45 -4.57 -17.78 10.22
CA PRO A 45 -3.93 -18.33 11.41
C PRO A 45 -4.66 -19.62 11.86
N THR A 46 -3.89 -20.64 12.21
CA THR A 46 -4.43 -21.88 12.79
C THR A 46 -4.72 -21.68 14.28
N LEU A 47 -5.66 -22.43 14.86
CA LEU A 47 -5.95 -22.38 16.31
C LEU A 47 -4.69 -22.59 17.16
N LYS A 48 -3.84 -23.56 16.79
CA LYS A 48 -2.55 -23.80 17.44
C LYS A 48 -1.61 -22.59 17.32
N GLY A 49 -1.59 -21.95 16.15
CA GLY A 49 -0.82 -20.72 15.91
C GLY A 49 -1.28 -19.56 16.79
N ILE A 50 -2.60 -19.37 16.94
CA ILE A 50 -3.18 -18.33 17.80
C ILE A 50 -2.82 -18.59 19.27
N MET A 51 -3.01 -19.82 19.76
CA MET A 51 -2.65 -20.18 21.14
C MET A 51 -1.15 -20.04 21.42
N GLY A 52 -0.30 -20.40 20.44
CA GLY A 52 1.14 -20.25 20.54
C GLY A 52 1.58 -18.79 20.58
N ALA A 53 1.01 -17.94 19.70
CA ALA A 53 1.29 -16.51 19.68
C ALA A 53 0.85 -15.84 20.99
N LYS A 54 -0.32 -16.18 21.53
CA LYS A 54 -0.81 -15.65 22.81
C LYS A 54 0.12 -15.92 24.00
N LYS A 55 0.86 -17.03 23.98
CA LYS A 55 1.80 -17.41 25.04
C LYS A 55 3.18 -16.77 24.90
N LYS A 56 3.52 -16.22 23.73
CA LYS A 56 4.81 -15.57 23.53
C LYS A 56 4.84 -14.25 24.29
N GLU A 57 5.93 -14.02 25.00
CA GLU A 57 6.20 -12.74 25.62
C GLU A 57 6.39 -11.67 24.54
N ILE A 58 5.67 -10.56 24.65
CA ILE A 58 5.87 -9.37 23.85
C ILE A 58 6.75 -8.44 24.68
N LYS A 59 7.99 -8.24 24.24
CA LYS A 59 8.93 -7.37 24.93
C LYS A 59 8.59 -5.91 24.61
N ASP A 60 8.04 -5.20 25.60
CA ASP A 60 7.86 -3.76 25.51
C ASP A 60 9.20 -3.07 25.70
N MET A 61 9.68 -2.38 24.65
CA MET A 61 10.95 -1.65 24.68
C MET A 61 10.69 -0.15 24.52
N LYS A 62 11.28 0.64 25.41
CA LYS A 62 11.32 2.10 25.31
C LYS A 62 12.58 2.53 24.55
N PRO A 63 12.59 3.73 23.94
CA PRO A 63 13.79 4.26 23.29
C PRO A 63 15.02 4.27 24.21
N GLY A 64 14.84 4.57 25.50
CA GLY A 64 15.91 4.54 26.49
C GLY A 64 16.54 3.16 26.70
N ASP A 65 15.78 2.07 26.55
CA ASP A 65 16.29 0.69 26.65
C ASP A 65 17.23 0.34 25.49
N LEU A 66 17.18 1.12 24.40
CA LEU A 66 18.03 1.02 23.22
C LEU A 66 19.15 2.08 23.20
N GLY A 67 19.29 2.88 24.27
CA GLY A 67 20.25 3.98 24.32
C GLY A 67 19.91 5.15 23.40
N LEU A 68 18.65 5.25 22.94
CA LEU A 68 18.20 6.31 22.05
C LEU A 68 17.60 7.47 22.84
N THR A 69 18.03 8.69 22.51
CA THR A 69 17.43 9.92 23.00
C THR A 69 16.26 10.34 22.10
N PRO A 70 15.13 10.80 22.65
CA PRO A 70 14.02 11.30 21.83
C PRO A 70 14.48 12.48 20.99
N ALA A 71 14.34 12.39 19.66
CA ALA A 71 14.61 13.48 18.75
C ALA A 71 13.37 14.38 18.61
N ALA A 72 13.58 15.70 18.46
CA ALA A 72 12.49 16.62 18.16
C ALA A 72 11.93 16.34 16.74
N PRO A 73 10.60 16.30 16.57
CA PRO A 73 10.01 16.10 15.25
C PRO A 73 10.33 17.29 14.35
N GLN A 74 10.75 17.03 13.11
CA GLN A 74 11.04 18.07 12.12
C GLN A 74 9.76 18.63 11.46
N LEU A 75 8.64 17.93 11.59
CA LEU A 75 7.36 18.28 11.00
C LEU A 75 6.26 18.25 12.07
N ALA A 76 5.33 19.19 11.97
CA ALA A 76 4.16 19.26 12.83
C ALA A 76 2.89 19.26 11.98
N VAL A 77 1.91 18.44 12.37
CA VAL A 77 0.56 18.47 11.77
C VAL A 77 -0.12 19.75 12.23
N LYS A 78 -0.42 20.66 11.29
CA LYS A 78 -1.02 21.96 11.59
C LYS A 78 -2.54 21.89 11.75
N ASN A 79 -3.20 21.12 10.89
CA ASN A 79 -4.66 21.03 10.86
C ASN A 79 -5.09 19.72 10.17
N LEU A 80 -6.27 19.22 10.51
CA LEU A 80 -6.92 18.08 9.87
C LEU A 80 -8.36 18.47 9.57
N GLU A 81 -8.73 18.47 8.30
CA GLU A 81 -10.09 18.78 7.85
C GLU A 81 -10.65 17.62 7.05
N ALA A 82 -11.94 17.36 7.24
CA ALA A 82 -12.66 16.39 6.41
C ALA A 82 -12.89 16.96 5.03
N LEU A 83 -12.70 16.16 3.99
CA LEU A 83 -13.08 16.54 2.64
C LEU A 83 -14.61 16.76 2.58
N PRO A 84 -15.07 17.78 1.82
CA PRO A 84 -16.50 17.98 1.60
C PRO A 84 -17.14 16.72 0.98
N ALA A 85 -18.42 16.50 1.28
CA ALA A 85 -19.16 15.39 0.69
C ALA A 85 -19.13 15.48 -0.84
N ARG A 86 -18.89 14.34 -1.49
CA ARG A 86 -18.92 14.27 -2.96
C ARG A 86 -20.33 14.62 -3.45
N PRO A 87 -20.47 15.45 -4.50
CA PRO A 87 -21.77 15.70 -5.10
C PRO A 87 -22.37 14.39 -5.64
N PRO A 88 -23.71 14.29 -5.74
CA PRO A 88 -24.35 13.11 -6.30
C PRO A 88 -23.88 12.87 -7.73
N GLY A 89 -23.71 11.59 -8.09
CA GLY A 89 -23.37 11.21 -9.47
C GLY A 89 -24.49 11.59 -10.43
N ARG A 90 -24.12 11.98 -11.66
CA ARG A 90 -25.07 12.24 -12.74
C ARG A 90 -25.37 10.94 -13.48
N ILE A 91 -26.64 10.55 -13.50
CA ILE A 91 -27.13 9.45 -14.35
C ILE A 91 -27.66 10.05 -15.65
N VAL A 92 -27.08 9.65 -16.79
CA VAL A 92 -27.58 10.04 -18.11
C VAL A 92 -28.77 9.15 -18.45
N GLN A 93 -29.92 9.76 -18.74
CA GLN A 93 -31.16 9.05 -19.09
C GLN A 93 -31.40 9.08 -20.60
N GLY A 94 -32.19 8.14 -21.13
CA GLY A 94 -32.59 8.09 -22.53
C GLY A 94 -32.33 6.73 -23.19
N GLU A 95 -32.53 6.67 -24.51
CA GLU A 95 -32.13 5.49 -25.29
C GLU A 95 -30.61 5.32 -25.29
N VAL A 96 -30.16 4.06 -25.32
CA VAL A 96 -28.75 3.67 -25.18
C VAL A 96 -27.83 4.46 -26.12
N LYS A 97 -28.24 4.69 -27.37
CA LYS A 97 -27.41 5.38 -28.37
C LYS A 97 -27.14 6.84 -28.02
N ASP A 98 -28.12 7.54 -27.47
CA ASP A 98 -28.00 8.96 -27.14
C ASP A 98 -27.36 9.14 -25.76
N ALA A 99 -27.69 8.26 -24.82
CA ALA A 99 -27.06 8.22 -23.50
C ALA A 99 -25.54 7.99 -23.58
N VAL A 100 -25.07 7.12 -24.49
CA VAL A 100 -23.63 6.90 -24.71
C VAL A 100 -22.94 8.15 -25.26
N LYS A 101 -23.54 8.86 -26.22
CA LYS A 101 -22.97 10.10 -26.77
C LYS A 101 -22.86 11.18 -25.70
N GLU A 102 -23.90 11.35 -24.91
CA GLU A 102 -23.92 12.32 -23.82
C GLU A 102 -22.95 11.95 -22.70
N LEU A 103 -22.83 10.67 -22.35
CA LEU A 103 -21.83 10.20 -21.38
C LEU A 103 -20.40 10.50 -21.84
N VAL A 104 -20.06 10.19 -23.11
CA VAL A 104 -18.72 10.47 -23.65
C VAL A 104 -18.44 11.98 -23.67
N ARG A 105 -19.43 12.81 -24.02
CA ARG A 105 -19.29 14.27 -23.96
C ARG A 105 -19.02 14.74 -22.53
N ALA A 106 -19.83 14.30 -21.56
CA ALA A 106 -19.68 14.67 -20.16
C ALA A 106 -18.33 14.24 -19.57
N LEU A 107 -17.82 13.05 -19.95
CA LEU A 107 -16.52 12.57 -19.47
C LEU A 107 -15.34 13.37 -20.05
N ARG A 108 -15.42 13.82 -21.30
CA ARG A 108 -14.39 14.66 -21.96
C ARG A 108 -14.42 16.11 -21.49
N GLU A 109 -15.60 16.72 -21.46
CA GLU A 109 -15.75 18.17 -21.24
C GLU A 109 -15.85 18.51 -19.74
N ASP A 110 -16.73 17.82 -19.01
CA ASP A 110 -17.04 18.16 -17.61
C ASP A 110 -16.04 17.52 -16.65
N ALA A 111 -15.77 16.22 -16.81
CA ALA A 111 -14.96 15.43 -15.87
C ALA A 111 -13.47 15.37 -16.21
N LYS A 112 -13.07 15.64 -17.47
CA LYS A 112 -11.69 15.52 -17.99
C LYS A 112 -11.01 14.20 -17.59
N ALA A 113 -11.79 13.12 -17.59
CA ALA A 113 -11.35 11.81 -17.14
C ALA A 113 -10.85 10.92 -18.29
N ILE A 114 -11.17 11.29 -19.53
CA ILE A 114 -10.77 10.66 -20.81
C ILE A 114 -10.57 11.71 -21.89
#